data_AF-A0AAU5VD04-F1
#
_entry.id   AF-A0AAU5VD04-F1
#
_cell.length_a   1.000
_cell.length_b   1.000
_cell.length_c   1.000
_cell.angle_alpha   90.00
_cell.angle_beta   90.00
_cell.angle_gamma   90.00
#
_symmetry.space_group_name_H-M   'P 1'
#
loop_
_entity.id
_entity.type
_entity.pdbx_description
1 polymer ?
#
loop_
_entity_poly.entity_id
_entity_poly.type
_entity_poly.pdbx_seq_one_letter_code
_entity_poly.pdbx_strand_id
1 'polypeptide(L)'
;MRLHGDKAETTFSLAWKHVGRDSRLAEIDPAPIYWREEIDHVVKGRGITTFEEYATVPRRRRRASLRRPHRQAVWELYEVYESLRIERGVHDFNDVLSLALTEASRHTDRLPYTAVIVDEVQDLTLVGVRLLHALVRDAPNGLLLVGDGQQAVYPGGFRLARCRHRHSW
;
A
#
# COMPACT_ATOMS: atom_id res chain seq x y z
N MET A 1 7.86 12.47 -13.17
CA MET A 1 6.79 11.55 -12.71
C MET A 1 5.52 12.35 -12.52
N ARG A 2 4.44 12.09 -13.27
CA ARG A 2 3.14 12.78 -13.10
C ARG A 2 2.16 11.84 -12.41
N LEU A 3 1.65 12.24 -11.25
CA LEU A 3 0.51 11.57 -10.61
C LEU A 3 -0.71 11.78 -11.51
N HIS A 4 -1.36 10.69 -11.91
CA HIS A 4 -2.55 10.73 -12.75
C HIS A 4 -3.66 9.93 -12.08
N GLY A 5 -4.27 10.50 -11.03
CA GLY A 5 -5.37 9.86 -10.29
C GLY A 5 -6.47 9.34 -11.21
N ASP A 6 -6.94 10.19 -12.13
CA ASP A 6 -8.00 9.84 -13.08
C ASP A 6 -7.59 8.72 -14.06
N LYS A 7 -6.31 8.67 -14.47
CA LYS A 7 -5.81 7.60 -15.34
C LYS A 7 -5.59 6.29 -14.57
N ALA A 8 -5.21 6.38 -13.29
CA ALA A 8 -5.11 5.23 -12.40
C ALA A 8 -6.49 4.58 -12.23
N GLU A 9 -7.51 5.41 -11.97
CA GLU A 9 -8.89 4.97 -11.87
C GLU A 9 -9.38 4.34 -13.16
N THR A 10 -9.17 4.99 -14.31
CA THR A 10 -9.52 4.43 -15.62
C THR A 10 -8.83 3.09 -15.86
N THR A 11 -7.55 2.97 -15.48
CA THR A 11 -6.78 1.73 -15.63
C THR A 11 -7.32 0.61 -14.74
N PHE A 12 -7.69 0.93 -13.50
CA PHE A 12 -8.34 0.00 -12.59
C PHE A 12 -9.70 -0.45 -13.13
N SER A 13 -10.53 0.46 -13.61
CA SER A 13 -11.83 0.14 -14.21
C SER A 13 -11.69 -0.82 -15.40
N LEU A 14 -10.63 -0.68 -16.18
CA LEU A 14 -10.32 -1.60 -17.27
C LEU A 14 -9.91 -2.97 -16.72
N ALA A 15 -9.00 -3.06 -15.73
CA ALA A 15 -8.65 -4.33 -15.09
C ALA A 15 -9.87 -5.05 -14.52
N TRP A 16 -10.75 -4.31 -13.83
CA TRP A 16 -12.00 -4.81 -13.29
C TRP A 16 -12.90 -5.39 -14.37
N LYS A 17 -13.03 -4.72 -15.53
CA LYS A 17 -13.81 -5.21 -16.66
C LYS A 17 -13.24 -6.51 -17.25
N HIS A 18 -11.92 -6.73 -17.23
CA HIS A 18 -11.28 -7.89 -17.84
C HIS A 18 -11.35 -9.14 -16.96
N VAL A 19 -11.05 -9.00 -15.67
CA VAL A 19 -10.92 -10.17 -14.77
C VAL A 19 -11.74 -10.05 -13.49
N GLY A 20 -12.10 -8.84 -13.07
CA GLY A 20 -12.81 -8.62 -11.81
C GLY A 20 -14.30 -8.97 -11.89
N ARG A 21 -14.99 -8.46 -12.92
CA ARG A 21 -16.45 -8.52 -13.08
C ARG A 21 -17.01 -9.94 -13.13
N ASP A 22 -16.34 -10.83 -13.85
CA ASP A 22 -16.81 -12.21 -14.05
C ASP A 22 -16.14 -13.20 -13.09
N SER A 23 -15.46 -12.69 -12.05
CA SER A 23 -14.83 -13.50 -11.01
C SER A 23 -15.70 -13.63 -9.76
N ARG A 24 -15.24 -14.49 -8.85
CA ARG A 24 -15.79 -14.66 -7.49
C ARG A 24 -15.76 -13.39 -6.65
N LEU A 25 -15.07 -12.33 -7.10
CA LEU A 25 -15.06 -11.04 -6.42
C LEU A 25 -16.41 -10.34 -6.54
N ALA A 26 -17.06 -10.39 -7.71
CA ALA A 26 -18.35 -9.74 -7.93
C ALA A 26 -19.48 -10.34 -7.08
N GLU A 27 -19.37 -11.63 -6.71
CA GLU A 27 -20.29 -12.31 -5.78
C GLU A 27 -20.15 -11.80 -4.33
N ILE A 28 -18.96 -11.33 -3.96
CA ILE A 28 -18.67 -10.83 -2.60
C ILE A 28 -19.02 -9.35 -2.50
N ASP A 29 -18.57 -8.56 -3.47
CA ASP A 29 -18.89 -7.15 -3.59
C ASP A 29 -18.87 -6.75 -5.08
N PRO A 30 -20.00 -6.36 -5.68
CA PRO A 30 -20.03 -5.97 -7.09
C PRO A 30 -19.39 -4.59 -7.33
N ALA A 31 -19.12 -3.81 -6.29
CA ALA A 31 -18.59 -2.46 -6.42
C ALA A 31 -17.06 -2.49 -6.67
N PRO A 32 -16.57 -2.00 -7.83
CA PRO A 32 -15.13 -2.02 -8.15
C PRO A 32 -14.28 -1.25 -7.13
N ILE A 33 -14.86 -0.21 -6.54
CA ILE A 33 -14.23 0.64 -5.52
C ILE A 33 -13.68 -0.18 -4.35
N TYR A 34 -14.42 -1.19 -3.90
CA TYR A 34 -14.00 -2.02 -2.77
C TYR A 34 -12.72 -2.77 -3.12
N TRP A 35 -12.64 -3.37 -4.30
CA TRP A 35 -11.45 -4.11 -4.74
C TRP A 35 -10.26 -3.19 -5.05
N ARG A 36 -10.55 -1.97 -5.51
CA ARG A 36 -9.52 -0.94 -5.66
C ARG A 36 -8.88 -0.58 -4.33
N GLU A 37 -9.69 -0.31 -3.31
CA GLU A 37 -9.19 -0.03 -1.95
C GLU A 37 -8.45 -1.22 -1.36
N GLU A 38 -8.86 -2.46 -1.67
CA GLU A 38 -8.12 -3.66 -1.27
C GLU A 38 -6.71 -3.63 -1.86
N ILE A 39 -6.60 -3.43 -3.17
CA ILE A 39 -5.30 -3.36 -3.85
C ILE A 39 -4.49 -2.17 -3.33
N ASP A 40 -5.10 -1.00 -3.21
CA ASP A 40 -4.41 0.23 -2.81
C ASP A 40 -3.92 0.18 -1.36
N HIS A 41 -4.73 -0.24 -0.39
CA HIS A 41 -4.38 -0.15 1.02
C HIS A 41 -3.76 -1.43 1.59
N VAL A 42 -4.23 -2.60 1.13
CA VAL A 42 -3.76 -3.89 1.67
C VAL A 42 -2.56 -4.41 0.91
N VAL A 43 -2.57 -4.36 -0.43
CA VAL A 43 -1.48 -4.90 -1.26
C VAL A 43 -0.38 -3.84 -1.42
N LYS A 44 -0.65 -2.79 -2.22
CA LYS A 44 0.34 -1.75 -2.57
C LYS A 44 0.72 -0.90 -1.35
N GLY A 45 -0.26 -0.50 -0.54
CA GLY A 45 -0.03 0.30 0.66
C GLY A 45 0.82 -0.39 1.73
N ARG A 46 0.94 -1.72 1.66
CA ARG A 46 1.86 -2.49 2.51
C ARG A 46 3.16 -2.90 1.83
N GLY A 47 3.28 -2.62 0.54
CA GLY A 47 4.43 -3.01 -0.28
C GLY A 47 4.51 -4.53 -0.47
N ILE A 48 3.36 -5.21 -0.51
CA ILE A 48 3.30 -6.66 -0.74
C ILE A 48 3.54 -6.92 -2.23
N THR A 49 4.52 -7.78 -2.54
CA THR A 49 4.91 -8.09 -3.93
C THR A 49 4.71 -9.55 -4.29
N THR A 50 4.24 -10.40 -3.37
CA THR A 50 3.98 -11.83 -3.62
C THR A 50 2.60 -12.25 -3.16
N PHE A 51 2.04 -13.25 -3.85
CA PHE A 51 0.75 -13.81 -3.49
C PHE A 51 0.78 -14.47 -2.10
N GLU A 52 1.87 -15.14 -1.75
CA GLU A 52 2.03 -15.86 -0.48
C GLU A 52 1.95 -14.92 0.72
N GLU A 53 2.58 -13.75 0.61
CA GLU A 53 2.48 -12.70 1.62
C GLU A 53 1.05 -12.16 1.68
N TYR A 54 0.44 -11.85 0.53
CA TYR A 54 -0.95 -11.38 0.49
C TYR A 54 -1.93 -12.43 1.04
N ALA A 55 -1.70 -13.72 0.80
CA ALA A 55 -2.58 -14.80 1.22
C ALA A 55 -2.71 -14.90 2.75
N THR A 56 -1.66 -14.50 3.47
CA THR A 56 -1.57 -14.59 4.93
C THR A 56 -1.83 -13.27 5.65
N VAL A 57 -1.82 -12.14 4.92
CA VAL A 57 -1.93 -10.83 5.57
C VAL A 57 -3.31 -10.61 6.23
N PRO A 58 -3.35 -10.11 7.48
CA PRO A 58 -4.59 -9.70 8.11
C PRO A 58 -5.23 -8.50 7.39
N ARG A 59 -6.52 -8.62 7.07
CA ARG A 59 -7.31 -7.59 6.38
C ARG A 59 -8.19 -6.82 7.36
N ARG A 60 -7.56 -6.20 8.36
CA ARG A 60 -8.26 -5.47 9.44
C ARG A 60 -9.14 -4.36 8.87
N ARG A 61 -10.32 -4.16 9.48
CA ARG A 61 -11.31 -3.15 9.08
C ARG A 61 -11.85 -3.31 7.64
N ARG A 62 -11.56 -4.42 6.95
CA ARG A 62 -12.22 -4.82 5.71
C ARG A 62 -13.46 -5.65 6.04
N ARG A 63 -14.55 -5.42 5.31
CA ARG A 63 -15.85 -6.03 5.58
C ARG A 63 -15.94 -7.49 5.12
N ALA A 64 -15.44 -7.79 3.91
CA ALA A 64 -15.50 -9.13 3.36
C ALA A 64 -14.44 -10.04 4.00
N SER A 65 -14.82 -11.27 4.37
CA SER A 65 -13.87 -12.32 4.72
C SER A 65 -13.41 -13.05 3.45
N LEU A 66 -12.10 -13.05 3.17
CA LEU A 66 -11.55 -13.66 1.96
C LEU A 66 -10.82 -14.96 2.31
N ARG A 67 -11.34 -16.07 1.76
CA ARG A 67 -10.65 -17.37 1.70
C ARG A 67 -9.57 -17.33 0.62
N ARG A 68 -8.67 -18.32 0.61
CA ARG A 68 -7.56 -18.39 -0.34
C ARG A 68 -7.98 -18.26 -1.82
N PRO A 69 -9.07 -18.89 -2.30
CA PRO A 69 -9.53 -18.70 -3.68
C PRO A 69 -9.96 -17.26 -3.99
N HIS A 70 -10.58 -16.55 -3.04
CA HIS A 70 -10.94 -15.15 -3.23
C HIS A 70 -9.70 -14.26 -3.25
N ARG A 71 -8.70 -14.56 -2.41
CA ARG A 71 -7.41 -13.87 -2.45
C ARG A 71 -6.67 -14.11 -3.77
N GLN A 72 -6.75 -15.31 -4.33
CA GLN A 72 -6.19 -15.57 -5.66
C GLN A 72 -6.84 -14.67 -6.72
N ALA A 73 -8.16 -14.52 -6.69
CA ALA A 73 -8.87 -13.64 -7.62
C ALA A 73 -8.51 -12.16 -7.43
N VAL A 74 -8.31 -11.70 -6.18
CA VAL A 74 -7.80 -10.34 -5.95
C VAL A 74 -6.37 -10.18 -6.49
N TRP A 75 -5.53 -11.20 -6.34
CA TRP A 75 -4.15 -11.18 -6.83
C TRP A 75 -4.10 -11.14 -8.37
N GLU A 76 -4.94 -11.93 -9.04
CA GLU A 76 -5.08 -11.89 -10.49
C GLU A 76 -5.55 -10.50 -10.97
N LEU A 77 -6.55 -9.90 -10.29
CA LEU A 77 -6.97 -8.53 -10.56
C LEU A 77 -5.83 -7.52 -10.39
N TYR A 78 -5.02 -7.68 -9.34
CA TYR A 78 -3.84 -6.87 -9.10
C TYR A 78 -2.81 -7.00 -10.22
N GLU A 79 -2.47 -8.22 -10.64
CA GLU A 79 -1.50 -8.46 -11.72
C GLU A 79 -1.93 -7.84 -13.05
N VAL A 80 -3.22 -7.96 -13.39
CA VAL A 80 -3.79 -7.32 -14.58
C VAL A 80 -3.76 -5.80 -14.46
N TYR A 81 -4.10 -5.25 -13.29
CA TYR A 81 -4.03 -3.82 -13.02
C TYR A 81 -2.60 -3.28 -13.17
N GLU A 82 -1.60 -3.93 -12.56
CA GLU A 82 -0.20 -3.55 -12.68
C GLU A 82 0.30 -3.62 -14.12
N SER A 83 -0.05 -4.70 -14.85
CA SER A 83 0.32 -4.85 -16.25
C SER A 83 -0.21 -3.70 -17.12
N LEU A 84 -1.48 -3.35 -16.96
CA LEU A 84 -2.11 -2.23 -17.67
C LEU A 84 -1.53 -0.86 -17.26
N ARG A 85 -1.10 -0.70 -16.00
CA ARG A 85 -0.43 0.52 -15.54
C ARG A 85 0.91 0.72 -16.21
N ILE A 86 1.71 -0.35 -16.27
CA ILE A 86 3.03 -0.35 -16.90
C ILE A 86 2.88 -0.05 -18.39
N GLU A 87 1.98 -0.74 -19.08
CA GLU A 87 1.71 -0.53 -20.52
C GLU A 87 1.32 0.93 -20.83
N ARG A 88 0.53 1.55 -19.96
CA ARG A 88 0.06 2.93 -20.13
C ARG A 88 1.00 3.99 -19.55
N GLY A 89 2.10 3.61 -18.92
CA GLY A 89 3.04 4.53 -18.26
C GLY A 89 2.38 5.38 -17.16
N VAL A 90 1.44 4.79 -16.41
CA VAL A 90 0.71 5.48 -15.33
C VAL A 90 1.29 5.07 -13.99
N HIS A 91 1.49 6.01 -13.06
CA HIS A 91 1.85 5.78 -11.65
C HIS A 91 0.69 6.16 -10.71
N ASP A 92 0.43 5.37 -9.67
CA ASP A 92 -0.46 5.70 -8.56
C ASP A 92 0.39 6.21 -7.41
N PHE A 93 -0.30 6.64 -6.37
CA PHE A 93 0.37 7.23 -5.23
C PHE A 93 1.31 6.23 -4.54
N ASN A 94 0.90 4.97 -4.40
CA ASN A 94 1.74 3.94 -3.78
C ASN A 94 2.96 3.58 -4.64
N ASP A 95 2.85 3.63 -5.98
CA ASP A 95 4.01 3.50 -6.87
C ASP A 95 5.03 4.62 -6.62
N VAL A 96 4.56 5.86 -6.54
CA VAL A 96 5.40 7.03 -6.27
C VAL A 96 6.12 6.89 -4.93
N LEU A 97 5.41 6.48 -3.88
CA LEU A 97 5.99 6.25 -2.56
C LEU A 97 7.02 5.10 -2.58
N SER A 98 6.74 4.02 -3.31
CA SER A 98 7.63 2.86 -3.42
C SER A 98 8.92 3.20 -4.18
N LEU A 99 8.81 3.99 -5.25
CA LEU A 99 9.96 4.50 -6.00
C LEU A 99 10.80 5.44 -5.15
N ALA A 100 10.17 6.38 -4.45
CA ALA A 100 10.85 7.29 -3.53
C ALA A 100 11.55 6.54 -2.38
N LEU A 101 10.91 5.51 -1.82
CA LEU A 101 11.49 4.67 -0.78
C LEU A 101 12.73 3.93 -1.31
N THR A 102 12.63 3.38 -2.51
CA THR A 102 13.76 2.72 -3.17
C THR A 102 14.92 3.69 -3.33
N GLU A 103 14.67 4.90 -3.82
CA GLU A 103 15.71 5.91 -4.01
C GLU A 103 16.32 6.39 -2.69
N ALA A 104 15.49 6.69 -1.69
CA ALA A 104 15.96 7.07 -0.35
C ALA A 104 16.84 5.97 0.28
N SER A 105 16.54 4.70 -0.01
CA SER A 105 17.32 3.56 0.48
C SER A 105 18.64 3.33 -0.28
N ARG A 106 18.76 3.82 -1.52
CA ARG A 106 19.98 3.70 -2.33
C ARG A 106 21.09 4.65 -1.91
N HIS A 107 20.74 5.85 -1.45
CA HIS A 107 21.72 6.76 -0.90
C HIS A 107 22.30 6.15 0.38
N THR A 108 23.61 6.13 0.52
CA THR A 108 24.31 5.75 1.77
C THR A 108 24.62 6.98 2.62
N ASP A 109 24.73 8.13 1.97
CA ASP A 109 24.99 9.42 2.62
C ASP A 109 23.79 9.87 3.46
N ARG A 110 24.06 10.72 4.46
CA ARG A 110 22.98 11.38 5.20
C ARG A 110 22.21 12.27 4.24
N LEU A 111 20.92 11.99 4.11
CA LEU A 111 19.96 12.90 3.51
C LEU A 111 19.89 14.18 4.36
N PRO A 112 19.48 15.33 3.79
CA PRO A 112 19.51 16.63 4.47
C PRO A 112 18.51 16.77 5.63
N TYR A 113 17.78 15.71 5.98
CA TYR A 113 16.78 15.70 7.04
C TYR A 113 17.38 15.15 8.34
N THR A 114 17.22 15.91 9.43
CA THR A 114 17.67 15.47 10.76
C THR A 114 16.51 14.92 11.60
N ALA A 115 15.28 15.35 11.32
CA ALA A 115 14.07 14.82 11.93
C ALA A 115 12.89 14.95 10.97
N VAL A 116 11.90 14.07 11.13
CA VAL A 116 10.61 14.06 10.43
C VAL A 116 9.51 14.01 11.49
N ILE A 117 8.59 14.96 11.41
CA ILE A 117 7.39 15.01 12.25
C ILE A 117 6.20 14.75 11.33
N VAL A 118 5.40 13.76 11.71
CA VAL A 118 4.22 13.34 10.95
C VAL A 118 3.01 13.57 11.83
N ASP A 119 2.09 14.37 11.35
CA ASP A 119 0.74 14.45 11.90
C ASP A 119 -0.20 13.51 11.13
N GLU A 120 -1.28 13.07 11.77
CA GLU A 120 -2.27 12.16 11.19
C GLU A 120 -1.65 10.86 10.61
N VAL A 121 -0.72 10.23 11.33
CA VAL A 121 -0.02 9.01 10.86
C VAL A 121 -0.96 7.88 10.45
N GLN A 122 -2.18 7.86 10.99
CA GLN A 122 -3.20 6.88 10.64
C GLN A 122 -3.70 6.99 9.20
N ASP A 123 -3.42 8.11 8.52
CA ASP A 123 -3.73 8.33 7.11
C ASP A 123 -2.63 7.85 6.16
N LEU A 124 -1.48 7.43 6.70
CA LEU A 124 -0.37 6.94 5.89
C LEU A 124 -0.47 5.44 5.62
N THR A 125 -0.04 5.05 4.42
CA THR A 125 0.24 3.65 4.10
C THR A 125 1.55 3.21 4.78
N LEU A 126 1.75 1.90 4.94
CA LEU A 126 2.98 1.36 5.52
C LEU A 126 4.19 1.70 4.65
N VAL A 127 4.04 1.73 3.33
CA VAL A 127 5.08 2.20 2.41
C VAL A 127 5.41 3.67 2.67
N GLY A 128 4.41 4.53 2.89
CA GLY A 128 4.62 5.92 3.28
C GLY A 128 5.42 6.05 4.58
N VAL A 129 5.06 5.29 5.63
CA VAL A 129 5.82 5.29 6.90
C VAL A 129 7.25 4.78 6.70
N ARG A 130 7.45 3.74 5.88
CA ARG A 130 8.79 3.24 5.55
C ARG A 130 9.64 4.28 4.83
N LEU A 131 9.06 5.03 3.89
CA LEU A 131 9.75 6.14 3.22
C LEU A 131 10.22 7.19 4.23
N LEU A 132 9.32 7.64 5.11
CA LEU A 132 9.64 8.66 6.12
C LEU A 132 10.73 8.19 7.07
N HIS A 133 10.70 6.91 7.47
CA HIS A 133 11.79 6.31 8.24
C HIS A 133 13.11 6.27 7.45
N ALA A 134 13.08 5.92 6.16
CA ALA A 134 14.28 5.89 5.32
C ALA A 134 14.95 7.27 5.18
N LEU A 135 14.18 8.36 5.26
CA LEU A 135 14.71 9.73 5.21
C LEU A 135 15.61 10.08 6.40
N VAL A 136 15.31 9.54 7.58
CA VAL A 136 16.01 9.85 8.84
C VAL A 136 16.86 8.70 9.37
N ARG A 137 16.68 7.50 8.83
CA ARG A 137 17.33 6.25 9.25
C ARG A 137 17.20 6.05 10.77
N ASP A 138 18.24 5.54 11.40
CA ASP A 138 18.32 5.30 12.84
C ASP A 138 18.78 6.55 13.62
N ALA A 139 18.55 7.76 13.09
CA ALA A 139 18.89 8.99 13.80
C ALA A 139 18.13 9.06 15.14
N PRO A 140 18.81 9.37 16.26
CA PRO A 140 18.16 9.50 17.55
C PRO A 140 17.13 10.64 17.48
N ASN A 141 15.90 10.36 17.92
CA ASN A 141 14.75 11.28 17.82
C ASN A 141 14.44 11.74 16.37
N GLY A 142 14.83 10.95 15.38
CA GLY A 142 14.67 11.30 13.96
C GLY A 142 13.22 11.20 13.46
N LEU A 143 12.35 10.41 14.09
CA LEU A 143 10.98 10.23 13.64
C LEU A 143 9.98 10.40 14.80
N LEU A 144 9.11 11.41 14.67
CA LEU A 144 7.96 11.63 15.55
C LEU A 144 6.68 11.38 14.77
N LEU A 145 5.87 10.43 15.24
CA LEU A 145 4.58 10.07 14.65
C LEU A 145 3.47 10.48 15.62
N VAL A 146 2.61 11.39 15.18
CA VAL A 146 1.42 11.86 15.88
C VAL A 146 0.20 11.36 15.13
N GLY A 147 -0.83 10.95 15.87
CA GLY A 147 -2.10 10.55 15.28
C GLY A 147 -3.00 9.81 16.26
N ASP A 148 -4.26 9.67 15.88
CA ASP A 148 -5.26 8.99 16.70
C ASP A 148 -5.43 7.53 16.25
N GLY A 149 -4.99 6.61 17.12
CA GLY A 149 -5.12 5.16 16.90
C GLY A 149 -6.58 4.67 16.82
N GLN A 150 -7.55 5.44 17.32
CA GLN A 150 -8.97 5.14 17.20
C GLN A 150 -9.53 5.53 15.83
N GLN A 151 -8.99 6.60 15.23
CA GLN A 151 -9.47 7.18 13.97
C GLN A 151 -8.84 6.59 12.71
N ALA A 152 -8.08 5.48 12.75
CA ALA A 152 -7.48 4.92 11.53
C ALA A 152 -8.50 4.71 10.40
N VAL A 153 -8.54 5.66 9.46
CA VAL A 153 -9.59 5.82 8.45
C VAL A 153 -9.41 4.79 7.34
N TYR A 154 -8.18 4.30 7.13
CA TYR A 154 -7.90 3.35 6.06
C TYR A 154 -8.19 1.88 6.42
N PRO A 155 -8.93 1.16 5.57
CA PRO A 155 -9.17 -0.27 5.72
C PRO A 155 -7.88 -1.09 5.52
N GLY A 156 -7.10 -1.32 6.58
CA GLY A 156 -5.84 -2.04 6.46
C GLY A 156 -4.82 -1.82 7.58
N GLY A 157 -5.21 -1.20 8.70
CA GLY A 157 -4.30 -0.80 9.79
C GLY A 157 -3.17 -1.80 10.08
N PHE A 158 -1.93 -1.35 9.86
CA PHE A 158 -0.72 -2.05 10.30
C PHE A 158 -0.42 -1.69 11.76
N ARG A 159 0.34 -2.54 12.47
CA ARG A 159 0.87 -2.19 13.80
C ARG A 159 2.25 -1.57 13.62
N LEU A 160 2.50 -0.44 14.27
CA LEU A 160 3.82 0.22 14.35
C LEU A 160 4.95 -0.73 14.80
N ALA A 161 4.61 -1.78 15.56
CA ALA A 161 5.55 -2.84 15.96
C ALA A 161 6.23 -3.57 14.80
N ARG A 162 5.69 -3.55 13.56
CA ARG A 162 6.33 -4.14 12.38
C ARG A 162 7.40 -3.24 11.73
N CYS A 163 7.57 -2.00 12.20
CA CYS A 163 8.65 -1.10 11.78
C CYS A 163 9.88 -1.16 12.69
N ARG A 164 9.89 -1.99 13.74
CA ARG A 164 11.07 -2.17 14.61
C ARG A 164 11.91 -3.37 14.16
N HIS A 165 13.12 -3.12 13.67
CA HIS A 165 14.16 -4.14 13.71
C HIS A 165 14.52 -4.40 15.18
N ARG A 166 14.51 -5.68 15.57
CA ARG A 166 14.88 -6.15 16.91
C ARG A 166 16.32 -5.76 17.25
N HIS A 167 16.51 -4.97 18.31
CA HIS A 167 17.68 -5.08 19.16
C HIS A 167 17.24 -5.05 20.62
N SER A 168 17.49 -6.16 21.30
CA SER A 168 17.53 -6.27 22.76
C SER A 168 18.75 -5.54 23.28
N TRP A 169 18.58 -4.88 24.41
CA TRP A 169 19.58 -4.17 25.22
C TRP A 169 20.87 -4.96 25.44
#